data_AF-A0A8J2B2M4-F1
#
_entry.id   AF-A0A8J2B2M4-F1
#
_cell.length_a   1.000
_cell.length_b   1.000
_cell.length_c   1.000
_cell.angle_alpha   90.00
_cell.angle_beta   90.00
_cell.angle_gamma   90.00
#
_symmetry.space_group_name_H-M   'P 1'
#
loop_
_entity.id
_entity.type
_entity.pdbx_description
1 polymer ?
#
loop_
_entity_poly.entity_id
_entity_poly.type
_entity_poly.pdbx_seq_one_letter_code
_entity_poly.pdbx_strand_id
1 'polypeptide(L)'
;MTLGLGWYAPFLSNSGYGSEAISYLQAFQKYLVPQKRLEVAIRQFAEPENEEWTKHYLPPDLRRTLRALSQKRLPSGTSSGGGGTAEQQGVQKLASTSSSGAATEEDGATSTTTAVTGDEVEMQLEDIPYRGSGLAVVCHSTPDVWWEDGAFGWGGLQTRCPPPTAKIRIGRTMYETDTLPNSWVPRLNRMDYILVPSKWHYDIWKRKIKEHKLKVLHEAVDTEFFSPTATPQVPQLRHRRQHRLLGNYVGRLAQSEGGTTAKLDPRTGRMAQTVKKKAPARYHRTKAGKGHLHEHEQRKLQHRRYFDDDYAGDMEHDVHVSGEGTTDGSDNDNSEDTLPQPRFFLAVGKWEKRKGFDVLIKAFQEEFKTEAGIYLLIKTSLFHNTKQQILREAFGSSYDLNLERYQHVIVEDMPLSTVELVQLYREATAVVFPSRGEGWGRCHVEAMSTGRPVIATNFSGPTEYMREGNSLALNYTLAKETGREGRWAEPSVSHLRQQLRWVLNHREEAEAIGSNARKTMVDRFSLSAIAKQFEQLLVSMDREISHRDALLPERELRGRSSSRRDEL
;
A
#
# COMPACT_ATOMS: atom_id res chain seq x y z
N MET A 1 -0.48 -30.79 12.64
CA MET A 1 -1.46 -29.90 13.29
C MET A 1 -1.58 -28.66 12.44
N THR A 2 -2.79 -28.28 12.04
CA THR A 2 -3.04 -27.07 11.26
C THR A 2 -3.41 -25.94 12.22
N LEU A 3 -2.78 -24.78 12.09
CA LEU A 3 -3.04 -23.63 12.96
C LEU A 3 -4.14 -22.74 12.37
N GLY A 4 -5.09 -22.29 13.20
CA GLY A 4 -6.19 -21.43 12.79
C GLY A 4 -5.86 -19.95 13.00
N LEU A 5 -6.07 -19.12 11.98
CA LEU A 5 -5.72 -17.70 11.98
C LEU A 5 -6.86 -16.82 11.45
N GLY A 6 -7.39 -15.95 12.31
CA GLY A 6 -8.17 -14.79 11.91
C GLY A 6 -7.26 -13.57 11.74
N TRP A 7 -7.22 -12.96 10.55
CA TRP A 7 -6.48 -11.70 10.35
C TRP A 7 -7.45 -10.55 10.09
N TYR A 8 -7.42 -9.54 10.96
CA TYR A 8 -8.26 -8.35 10.88
C TYR A 8 -7.36 -7.19 10.46
N ALA A 9 -7.54 -6.68 9.24
CA ALA A 9 -6.73 -5.57 8.71
C ALA A 9 -7.55 -4.73 7.72
N PRO A 10 -7.10 -3.52 7.39
CA PRO A 10 -7.72 -2.67 6.37
C PRO A 10 -7.37 -3.13 4.93
N PHE A 11 -7.52 -4.42 4.62
CA PHE A 11 -7.07 -5.06 3.37
C PHE A 11 -7.51 -4.36 2.09
N LEU A 12 -8.73 -3.83 2.06
CA LEU A 12 -9.37 -3.27 0.85
C LEU A 12 -9.32 -1.73 0.80
N SER A 13 -8.53 -1.09 1.66
CA SER A 13 -8.53 0.39 1.88
C SER A 13 -7.56 1.20 1.01
N ASN A 14 -6.57 0.55 0.37
CA ASN A 14 -5.34 1.19 -0.15
C ASN A 14 -4.41 1.82 0.92
N SER A 15 -4.53 1.44 2.20
CA SER A 15 -3.66 1.97 3.26
C SER A 15 -2.32 1.21 3.38
N GLY A 16 -1.39 1.76 4.18
CA GLY A 16 -0.13 1.10 4.52
C GLY A 16 -0.39 -0.25 5.20
N TYR A 17 -1.15 -0.25 6.30
CA TYR A 17 -1.52 -1.47 7.02
C TYR A 17 -2.25 -2.50 6.14
N GLY A 18 -3.09 -2.04 5.20
CA GLY A 18 -3.75 -2.92 4.22
C GLY A 18 -2.76 -3.59 3.28
N SER A 19 -1.83 -2.81 2.74
CA SER A 19 -0.74 -3.28 1.86
C SER A 19 0.19 -4.27 2.57
N GLU A 20 0.54 -3.99 3.81
CA GLU A 20 1.33 -4.87 4.68
C GLU A 20 0.62 -6.19 4.93
N ALA A 21 -0.66 -6.14 5.30
CA ALA A 21 -1.48 -7.32 5.55
C ALA A 21 -1.59 -8.22 4.30
N ILE A 22 -1.71 -7.61 3.12
CA ILE A 22 -1.65 -8.30 1.82
C ILE A 22 -0.32 -9.06 1.65
N SER A 23 0.83 -8.48 2.01
CA SER A 23 2.13 -9.16 1.85
C SER A 23 2.23 -10.47 2.63
N TYR A 24 1.69 -10.49 3.87
CA TYR A 24 1.61 -11.68 4.69
C TYR A 24 0.67 -12.73 4.09
N LEU A 25 -0.48 -12.32 3.55
CA LEU A 25 -1.38 -13.24 2.84
C LEU A 25 -0.73 -13.84 1.60
N GLN A 26 0.00 -13.06 0.80
CA GLN A 26 0.74 -13.59 -0.37
C GLN A 26 1.75 -14.67 0.06
N ALA A 27 2.50 -14.42 1.14
CA ALA A 27 3.41 -15.41 1.73
C ALA A 27 2.67 -16.69 2.20
N PHE A 28 1.55 -16.55 2.89
CA PHE A 28 0.81 -17.70 3.43
C PHE A 28 0.11 -18.52 2.35
N GLN A 29 -0.51 -17.87 1.37
CA GLN A 29 -1.18 -18.53 0.24
C GLN A 29 -0.18 -19.26 -0.67
N LYS A 30 1.06 -18.75 -0.79
CA LYS A 30 2.12 -19.40 -1.58
C LYS A 30 2.78 -20.59 -0.85
N TYR A 31 3.00 -20.51 0.47
CA TYR A 31 3.83 -21.50 1.18
C TYR A 31 3.16 -22.29 2.33
N LEU A 32 2.17 -21.76 3.03
CA LEU A 32 1.61 -22.41 4.25
C LEU A 32 0.24 -23.06 4.05
N VAL A 33 -0.65 -22.39 3.31
CA VAL A 33 -2.03 -22.84 3.07
C VAL A 33 -2.08 -24.06 2.14
N PRO A 34 -1.34 -24.13 1.01
CA PRO A 34 -1.33 -25.33 0.16
C PRO A 34 -0.80 -26.57 0.89
N GLN A 35 0.11 -26.37 1.85
CA GLN A 35 0.69 -27.44 2.68
C GLN A 35 -0.20 -27.84 3.87
N LYS A 36 -1.40 -27.24 4.01
CA LYS A 36 -2.32 -27.41 5.15
C LYS A 36 -1.69 -27.12 6.52
N ARG A 37 -0.65 -26.27 6.58
CA ARG A 37 0.05 -25.90 7.82
C ARG A 37 -0.65 -24.75 8.54
N LEU A 38 -1.22 -23.83 7.77
CA LEU A 38 -1.98 -22.69 8.25
C LEU A 38 -3.36 -22.65 7.58
N GLU A 39 -4.39 -22.34 8.36
CA GLU A 39 -5.73 -22.06 7.88
C GLU A 39 -6.10 -20.60 8.20
N VAL A 40 -6.31 -19.79 7.17
CA VAL A 40 -6.53 -18.35 7.28
C VAL A 40 -7.96 -17.99 6.91
N ALA A 41 -8.58 -17.12 7.71
CA ALA A 41 -9.73 -16.30 7.33
C ALA A 41 -9.40 -14.83 7.62
N ILE A 42 -10.00 -13.90 6.87
CA ILE A 42 -9.69 -12.46 7.02
C ILE A 42 -10.94 -11.63 7.26
N ARG A 43 -10.79 -10.45 7.86
CA ARG A 43 -11.86 -9.46 8.02
C ARG A 43 -11.34 -8.06 7.71
N GLN A 44 -12.13 -7.27 6.99
CA GLN A 44 -11.89 -5.83 6.83
C GLN A 44 -12.08 -5.17 8.21
N PHE A 45 -11.15 -4.28 8.57
CA PHE A 45 -11.03 -3.72 9.91
C PHE A 45 -10.35 -2.34 9.86
N ALA A 46 -10.62 -1.49 10.87
CA ALA A 46 -10.03 -0.17 11.10
C ALA A 46 -10.31 0.93 10.06
N GLU A 47 -10.35 0.62 8.77
CA GLU A 47 -10.55 1.55 7.65
C GLU A 47 -11.58 0.95 6.66
N PRO A 48 -12.29 1.78 5.86
CA PRO A 48 -13.33 1.29 4.96
C PRO A 48 -12.74 0.63 3.71
N GLU A 49 -13.57 -0.06 2.92
CA GLU A 49 -13.19 -0.49 1.58
C GLU A 49 -13.12 0.73 0.64
N ASN A 50 -12.04 0.80 -0.13
CA ASN A 50 -11.89 1.71 -1.25
C ASN A 50 -12.28 0.93 -2.52
N GLU A 51 -13.54 1.04 -2.92
CA GLU A 51 -14.09 0.31 -4.07
C GLU A 51 -13.37 0.65 -5.38
N GLU A 52 -13.05 1.92 -5.62
CA GLU A 52 -12.34 2.34 -6.84
C GLU A 52 -10.96 1.67 -6.92
N TRP A 53 -10.20 1.73 -5.82
CA TRP A 53 -8.91 1.06 -5.71
C TRP A 53 -9.03 -0.45 -5.91
N THR A 54 -9.95 -1.08 -5.19
CA THR A 54 -10.19 -2.53 -5.22
C THR A 54 -10.66 -2.99 -6.60
N LYS A 55 -11.43 -2.17 -7.33
CA LYS A 55 -11.93 -2.47 -8.68
C LYS A 55 -10.87 -2.29 -9.77
N HIS A 56 -10.08 -1.21 -9.71
CA HIS A 56 -9.23 -0.78 -10.83
C HIS A 56 -7.73 -1.06 -10.65
N TYR A 57 -7.22 -1.22 -9.43
CA TYR A 57 -5.78 -1.29 -9.14
C TYR A 57 -5.35 -2.57 -8.41
N LEU A 58 -6.23 -3.17 -7.61
CA LEU A 58 -5.95 -4.46 -6.99
C LEU A 58 -5.99 -5.60 -8.05
N PRO A 59 -4.92 -6.41 -8.19
CA PRO A 59 -4.87 -7.49 -9.19
C PRO A 59 -6.06 -8.46 -9.08
N PRO A 60 -6.67 -8.92 -10.20
CA PRO A 60 -7.89 -9.73 -10.17
C PRO A 60 -7.79 -11.01 -9.33
N ASP A 61 -6.64 -11.70 -9.35
CA ASP A 61 -6.42 -12.92 -8.56
C ASP A 61 -6.30 -12.65 -7.07
N LEU A 62 -5.60 -11.59 -6.69
CA LEU A 62 -5.52 -11.15 -5.31
C LEU A 62 -6.91 -10.73 -4.81
N ARG A 63 -7.69 -10.01 -5.62
CA ARG A 63 -9.09 -9.65 -5.29
C ARG A 63 -9.98 -10.88 -5.10
N ARG A 64 -9.86 -11.90 -5.95
CA ARG A 64 -10.56 -13.20 -5.77
C ARG A 64 -10.14 -13.88 -4.47
N THR A 65 -8.84 -13.89 -4.18
CA THR A 65 -8.27 -14.48 -2.96
C THR A 65 -8.78 -13.78 -1.69
N LEU A 66 -8.75 -12.44 -1.63
CA LEU A 66 -9.25 -11.68 -0.47
C LEU A 66 -10.74 -11.93 -0.23
N ARG A 67 -11.56 -11.94 -1.29
CA ARG A 67 -13.00 -12.23 -1.19
C ARG A 67 -13.26 -13.64 -0.64
N ALA A 68 -12.59 -14.66 -1.18
CA ALA A 68 -12.72 -16.04 -0.69
C ALA A 68 -12.28 -16.20 0.78
N LEU A 69 -11.23 -15.50 1.22
CA LEU A 69 -10.77 -15.52 2.61
C LEU A 69 -11.68 -14.70 3.55
N SER A 70 -12.36 -13.68 3.06
CA SER A 70 -13.29 -12.86 3.86
C SER A 70 -14.60 -13.60 4.16
N GLN A 71 -15.12 -14.33 3.19
CA GLN A 71 -16.31 -15.18 3.34
C GLN A 71 -16.06 -16.42 4.20
N LYS A 72 -14.79 -16.80 4.42
CA LYS A 72 -14.44 -18.01 5.16
C LYS A 72 -14.83 -17.92 6.64
N ARG A 73 -15.54 -18.95 7.12
CA ARG A 73 -15.70 -19.27 8.54
C ARG A 73 -14.51 -20.13 8.98
N LEU A 74 -13.95 -19.83 10.15
CA LEU A 74 -12.91 -20.68 10.76
C LEU A 74 -13.56 -21.95 11.34
N PRO A 75 -12.87 -23.11 11.35
CA PRO A 75 -13.51 -24.36 11.73
C PRO A 75 -14.01 -24.38 13.18
N SER A 76 -15.27 -24.73 13.35
CA SER A 76 -15.78 -25.34 14.58
C SER A 76 -15.37 -26.81 14.59
N GLY A 77 -14.43 -27.18 15.44
CA GLY A 77 -14.00 -28.57 15.62
C GLY A 77 -15.09 -29.40 16.27
N THR A 78 -15.67 -30.32 15.51
CA THR A 78 -16.52 -31.39 16.05
C THR A 78 -15.66 -32.40 16.81
N SER A 79 -16.00 -32.66 18.06
CA SER A 79 -15.42 -33.76 18.84
C SER A 79 -15.90 -35.09 18.27
N SER A 80 -14.99 -35.93 17.80
CA SER A 80 -15.30 -37.30 17.39
C SER A 80 -15.68 -38.16 18.61
N GLY A 81 -16.98 -38.35 18.84
CA GLY A 81 -17.49 -39.21 19.91
C GLY A 81 -19.02 -39.17 20.01
N GLY A 82 -19.65 -40.34 19.95
CA GLY A 82 -21.11 -40.52 20.01
C GLY A 82 -21.71 -40.89 18.65
N GLY A 83 -21.94 -42.18 18.42
CA GLY A 83 -22.75 -42.66 17.30
C GLY A 83 -24.23 -42.67 17.65
N GLY A 84 -25.08 -42.29 16.69
CA GLY A 84 -26.54 -42.38 16.78
C GLY A 84 -27.12 -42.44 15.36
N THR A 85 -27.98 -43.42 15.10
CA THR A 85 -28.46 -43.76 13.75
C THR A 85 -29.90 -43.33 13.51
N ALA A 86 -30.19 -42.91 12.28
CA ALA A 86 -31.54 -42.62 11.75
C ALA A 86 -32.25 -41.42 12.42
N GLU A 87 -33.36 -40.89 11.90
CA GLU A 87 -34.18 -41.36 10.78
C GLU A 87 -34.79 -40.18 9.98
N GLN A 88 -35.17 -40.41 8.73
CA GLN A 88 -35.98 -39.46 7.95
C GLN A 88 -37.47 -39.79 8.09
N GLN A 89 -38.29 -38.80 8.45
CA GLN A 89 -39.69 -38.72 8.04
C GLN A 89 -40.23 -37.31 8.26
N GLY A 90 -41.19 -36.89 7.42
CA GLY A 90 -41.86 -35.60 7.51
C GLY A 90 -43.38 -35.78 7.55
N VAL A 91 -44.08 -34.80 8.14
CA VAL A 91 -45.54 -34.77 8.22
C VAL A 91 -46.04 -33.39 7.76
N GLN A 92 -47.15 -33.36 7.03
CA GLN A 92 -47.74 -32.13 6.49
C GLN A 92 -48.66 -31.42 7.51
N LYS A 93 -48.96 -30.15 7.19
CA LYS A 93 -50.21 -29.41 7.46
C LYS A 93 -51.10 -29.86 8.62
N LEU A 94 -51.50 -28.88 9.43
CA LEU A 94 -52.93 -28.57 9.55
C LEU A 94 -53.13 -27.06 9.75
N ALA A 95 -54.23 -26.53 9.22
CA ALA A 95 -54.68 -25.16 9.42
C ALA A 95 -56.16 -25.20 9.81
N SER A 96 -56.58 -24.29 10.69
CA SER A 96 -57.98 -24.13 11.10
C SER A 96 -58.33 -22.64 11.23
N THR A 97 -59.54 -22.29 10.82
CA THR A 97 -60.01 -20.91 10.63
C THR A 97 -61.04 -20.50 11.68
N SER A 98 -61.17 -19.18 11.93
CA SER A 98 -62.41 -18.40 12.22
C SER A 98 -62.03 -17.02 12.81
N SER A 99 -62.34 -15.90 12.14
CA SER A 99 -63.53 -15.02 12.33
C SER A 99 -63.40 -13.99 13.47
N SER A 100 -63.88 -12.74 13.41
CA SER A 100 -64.48 -11.94 12.32
C SER A 100 -64.80 -10.50 12.82
N GLY A 101 -64.82 -9.50 11.93
CA GLY A 101 -65.28 -8.12 12.18
C GLY A 101 -64.49 -7.12 11.32
N ALA A 102 -65.02 -6.57 10.21
CA ALA A 102 -66.07 -5.57 10.08
C ALA A 102 -65.63 -4.13 10.49
N ALA A 103 -65.77 -3.05 9.71
CA ALA A 103 -65.60 -2.75 8.26
C ALA A 103 -66.44 -1.50 7.89
N THR A 104 -65.77 -0.45 7.38
CA THR A 104 -66.26 0.73 6.60
C THR A 104 -64.99 1.35 5.98
N GLU A 105 -64.78 1.51 4.65
CA GLU A 105 -65.50 2.34 3.65
C GLU A 105 -65.41 3.85 3.97
N GLU A 106 -65.06 4.80 3.08
CA GLU A 106 -64.54 4.87 1.68
C GLU A 106 -63.87 6.27 1.51
N ASP A 107 -63.05 6.66 0.53
CA ASP A 107 -62.28 6.07 -0.60
C ASP A 107 -61.09 7.04 -0.91
N GLY A 108 -60.17 6.72 -1.84
CA GLY A 108 -59.20 7.69 -2.39
C GLY A 108 -58.20 7.16 -3.42
N ALA A 109 -58.67 6.76 -4.62
CA ALA A 109 -57.84 6.39 -5.78
C ALA A 109 -56.87 7.52 -6.26
N THR A 110 -55.73 7.30 -6.94
CA THR A 110 -54.88 6.13 -7.31
C THR A 110 -53.51 6.65 -7.80
N SER A 111 -52.44 5.85 -7.77
CA SER A 111 -51.50 5.64 -8.91
C SER A 111 -50.28 4.79 -8.51
N THR A 112 -49.92 3.87 -9.40
CA THR A 112 -48.89 2.83 -9.31
C THR A 112 -47.44 3.30 -9.02
N THR A 113 -46.70 2.50 -8.25
CA THR A 113 -45.29 2.21 -8.57
C THR A 113 -44.97 0.77 -8.17
N THR A 114 -44.18 0.06 -8.97
CA THR A 114 -43.93 -1.39 -8.79
C THR A 114 -42.95 -1.67 -7.65
N ALA A 115 -43.33 -2.56 -6.74
CA ALA A 115 -42.42 -3.11 -5.75
C ALA A 115 -41.39 -4.03 -6.44
N VAL A 116 -40.12 -3.65 -6.38
CA VAL A 116 -39.00 -4.55 -6.66
C VAL A 116 -38.46 -5.04 -5.33
N THR A 117 -38.63 -6.33 -5.04
CA THR A 117 -38.05 -6.99 -3.87
C THR A 117 -36.54 -7.11 -4.06
N GLY A 118 -35.78 -6.16 -3.49
CA GLY A 118 -34.34 -6.31 -3.29
C GLY A 118 -34.07 -6.98 -1.95
N ASP A 119 -33.54 -8.20 -1.96
CA ASP A 119 -33.05 -8.85 -0.74
C ASP A 119 -31.76 -8.17 -0.28
N GLU A 120 -31.89 -7.09 0.50
CA GLU A 120 -30.77 -6.56 1.29
C GLU A 120 -30.42 -7.56 2.39
N VAL A 121 -29.48 -8.46 2.09
CA VAL A 121 -28.91 -9.40 3.07
C VAL A 121 -28.07 -8.61 4.07
N GLU A 122 -28.73 -8.08 5.10
CA GLU A 122 -28.10 -7.45 6.25
C GLU A 122 -27.13 -8.44 6.90
N MET A 123 -25.83 -8.20 6.70
CA MET A 123 -24.77 -9.13 7.07
C MET A 123 -24.51 -9.07 8.58
N GLN A 124 -25.37 -9.71 9.36
CA GLN A 124 -25.30 -9.77 10.82
C GLN A 124 -23.89 -10.18 11.29
N LEU A 125 -23.32 -9.35 12.18
CA LEU A 125 -21.94 -9.43 12.64
C LEU A 125 -21.71 -10.47 13.76
N GLU A 126 -22.72 -11.27 14.09
CA GLU A 126 -22.79 -12.01 15.36
C GLU A 126 -22.03 -13.35 15.37
N ASP A 127 -21.39 -13.60 16.51
CA ASP A 127 -20.79 -14.83 17.01
C ASP A 127 -20.34 -15.93 16.01
N ILE A 128 -19.03 -15.95 15.74
CA ILE A 128 -18.32 -17.12 15.21
C ILE A 128 -18.22 -18.19 16.32
N PRO A 129 -18.95 -19.32 16.28
CA PRO A 129 -18.99 -20.26 17.40
C PRO A 129 -17.74 -21.13 17.43
N TYR A 130 -16.86 -20.91 18.41
CA TYR A 130 -15.60 -21.64 18.52
C TYR A 130 -15.69 -22.81 19.52
N ARG A 131 -15.45 -24.02 19.02
CA ARG A 131 -15.05 -25.20 19.81
C ARG A 131 -13.83 -25.81 19.12
N GLY A 132 -12.72 -25.98 19.84
CA GLY A 132 -11.46 -26.46 19.28
C GLY A 132 -10.24 -25.86 19.98
N SER A 133 -9.04 -26.16 19.46
CA SER A 133 -7.76 -25.68 20.00
C SER A 133 -6.94 -24.92 18.95
N GLY A 134 -6.42 -23.73 19.30
CA GLY A 134 -5.37 -23.05 18.52
C GLY A 134 -5.81 -21.93 17.57
N LEU A 135 -6.94 -21.25 17.81
CA LEU A 135 -7.31 -20.03 17.06
C LEU A 135 -6.54 -18.79 17.55
N ALA A 136 -5.63 -18.29 16.72
CA ALA A 136 -5.03 -16.97 16.88
C ALA A 136 -5.79 -15.89 16.09
N VAL A 137 -5.85 -14.67 16.64
CA VAL A 137 -6.37 -13.50 15.93
C VAL A 137 -5.34 -12.38 15.93
N VAL A 138 -5.04 -11.85 14.74
CA VAL A 138 -4.18 -10.67 14.53
C VAL A 138 -5.06 -9.45 14.25
N CYS A 139 -4.96 -8.42 15.11
CA CYS A 139 -5.51 -7.09 14.87
C CYS A 139 -4.40 -6.20 14.30
N HIS A 140 -4.52 -5.80 13.03
CA HIS A 140 -3.47 -5.11 12.27
C HIS A 140 -3.91 -3.69 11.90
N SER A 141 -3.59 -2.73 12.77
CA SER A 141 -3.79 -1.28 12.57
C SER A 141 -3.04 -0.51 13.68
N THR A 142 -3.41 0.75 13.94
CA THR A 142 -3.08 1.42 15.21
C THR A 142 -3.80 0.74 16.40
N PRO A 143 -3.26 0.80 17.63
CA PRO A 143 -3.96 0.31 18.82
C PRO A 143 -5.24 1.09 19.17
N ASP A 144 -5.42 2.32 18.67
CA ASP A 144 -6.53 3.21 19.04
C ASP A 144 -7.91 2.74 18.54
N VAL A 145 -7.92 1.80 17.59
CA VAL A 145 -9.12 1.14 17.04
C VAL A 145 -9.27 -0.33 17.49
N TRP A 146 -8.43 -0.80 18.42
CA TRP A 146 -8.57 -2.13 19.03
C TRP A 146 -9.51 -2.05 20.24
N TRP A 147 -10.22 -3.16 20.49
CA TRP A 147 -11.24 -3.32 21.54
C TRP A 147 -12.48 -2.44 21.33
N GLU A 148 -13.48 -2.61 22.20
CA GLU A 148 -14.75 -1.84 22.16
C GLU A 148 -14.59 -0.41 22.71
N ASP A 149 -13.53 -0.15 23.48
CA ASP A 149 -13.09 1.20 23.84
C ASP A 149 -12.13 1.81 22.80
N GLY A 150 -12.00 1.20 21.62
CA GLY A 150 -11.44 1.84 20.44
C GLY A 150 -12.37 2.94 19.95
N ALA A 151 -11.81 4.02 19.39
CA ALA A 151 -12.64 4.97 18.65
C ALA A 151 -13.27 4.25 17.45
N PHE A 152 -14.51 4.59 17.08
CA PHE A 152 -15.19 4.07 15.89
C PHE A 152 -14.21 4.03 14.71
N GLY A 153 -14.01 2.84 14.13
CA GLY A 153 -13.09 2.68 13.00
C GLY A 153 -13.43 3.66 11.88
N TRP A 154 -12.43 4.14 11.14
CA TRP A 154 -12.63 5.18 10.13
C TRP A 154 -13.72 4.70 9.14
N GLY A 155 -14.79 5.48 8.98
CA GLY A 155 -15.95 5.10 8.18
C GLY A 155 -17.02 4.25 8.89
N GLY A 156 -16.93 4.02 10.20
CA GLY A 156 -18.02 3.43 11.02
C GLY A 156 -18.04 1.91 11.13
N LEU A 157 -16.99 1.19 10.72
CA LEU A 157 -16.95 -0.27 10.80
C LEU A 157 -16.99 -0.77 12.26
N GLN A 158 -18.07 -1.46 12.64
CA GLN A 158 -18.29 -2.05 13.97
C GLN A 158 -17.55 -3.38 14.21
N THR A 159 -16.50 -3.68 13.44
CA THR A 159 -15.79 -4.96 13.50
C THR A 159 -14.85 -5.02 14.72
N ARG A 160 -15.35 -5.51 15.86
CA ARG A 160 -14.55 -5.74 17.08
C ARG A 160 -13.31 -6.60 16.82
N CYS A 161 -12.12 -6.08 17.13
CA CYS A 161 -10.88 -6.86 17.18
C CYS A 161 -10.10 -6.59 18.49
N PRO A 162 -9.66 -7.64 19.22
CA PRO A 162 -9.91 -9.05 18.97
C PRO A 162 -11.34 -9.46 19.38
N PRO A 163 -11.95 -10.46 18.73
CA PRO A 163 -13.23 -11.02 19.15
C PRO A 163 -13.06 -11.79 20.47
N PRO A 164 -14.12 -11.94 21.30
CA PRO A 164 -14.07 -12.69 22.57
C PRO A 164 -13.57 -14.13 22.44
N THR A 165 -13.80 -14.75 21.28
CA THR A 165 -13.46 -16.15 20.97
C THR A 165 -12.00 -16.40 20.61
N ALA A 166 -11.15 -15.37 20.55
CA ALA A 166 -9.72 -15.51 20.24
C ALA A 166 -8.94 -16.18 21.40
N LYS A 167 -8.37 -17.38 21.17
CA LYS A 167 -7.46 -18.05 22.13
C LYS A 167 -6.15 -17.27 22.29
N ILE A 168 -5.61 -16.76 21.19
CA ILE A 168 -4.38 -15.96 21.15
C ILE A 168 -4.69 -14.59 20.55
N ARG A 169 -4.50 -13.52 21.32
CA ARG A 169 -4.82 -12.15 20.90
C ARG A 169 -3.53 -11.41 20.54
N ILE A 170 -3.34 -11.13 19.26
CA ILE A 170 -2.10 -10.61 18.69
C ILE A 170 -2.36 -9.21 18.13
N GLY A 171 -1.61 -8.21 18.58
CA GLY A 171 -1.61 -6.88 17.96
C GLY A 171 -0.46 -6.72 16.98
N ARG A 172 -0.72 -6.44 15.71
CA ARG A 172 0.31 -5.97 14.76
C ARG A 172 0.17 -4.47 14.62
N THR A 173 1.20 -3.72 15.00
CA THR A 173 1.26 -2.26 14.77
C THR A 173 2.71 -1.77 14.65
N MET A 174 2.91 -0.47 14.44
CA MET A 174 4.22 0.21 14.42
C MET A 174 4.07 1.73 14.57
N TYR A 175 5.17 2.44 14.79
CA TYR A 175 5.17 3.90 14.94
C TYR A 175 6.51 4.47 14.50
N GLU A 176 6.50 5.41 13.55
CA GLU A 176 7.72 5.85 12.86
C GLU A 176 8.54 6.90 13.63
N THR A 177 8.62 6.82 14.96
CA THR A 177 9.46 7.71 15.80
C THR A 177 10.21 6.90 16.86
N ASP A 178 11.27 7.48 17.44
CA ASP A 178 12.10 6.81 18.44
C ASP A 178 11.41 6.50 19.80
N THR A 179 10.10 6.75 19.92
CA THR A 179 9.34 6.66 21.17
C THR A 179 7.95 6.07 20.91
N LEU A 180 7.62 4.96 21.58
CA LEU A 180 6.25 4.43 21.61
C LEU A 180 5.31 5.39 22.36
N PRO A 181 4.16 5.81 21.79
CA PRO A 181 3.21 6.69 22.48
C PRO A 181 2.66 6.12 23.79
N ASN A 182 2.46 6.97 24.80
CA ASN A 182 1.92 6.56 26.09
C ASN A 182 0.45 6.12 25.99
N SER A 183 -0.35 6.73 25.13
CA SER A 183 -1.76 6.37 24.87
C SER A 183 -1.93 4.93 24.37
N TRP A 184 -0.91 4.37 23.69
CA TRP A 184 -0.94 3.01 23.15
C TRP A 184 -0.61 1.94 24.20
N VAL A 185 0.13 2.29 25.25
CA VAL A 185 0.67 1.34 26.25
C VAL A 185 -0.44 0.50 26.93
N PRO A 186 -1.61 1.03 27.32
CA PRO A 186 -2.69 0.21 27.88
C PRO A 186 -3.25 -0.81 26.89
N ARG A 187 -3.59 -0.38 25.66
CA ARG A 187 -4.19 -1.24 24.63
C ARG A 187 -3.21 -2.31 24.12
N LEU A 188 -1.92 -1.97 24.02
CA LEU A 188 -0.84 -2.93 23.74
C LEU A 188 -0.69 -3.98 24.87
N ASN A 189 -0.77 -3.57 26.14
CA ASN A 189 -0.64 -4.50 27.26
C ASN A 189 -1.84 -5.44 27.45
N ARG A 190 -3.03 -5.13 26.93
CA ARG A 190 -4.21 -6.04 26.92
C ARG A 190 -4.05 -7.26 25.99
N MET A 191 -3.27 -7.15 24.91
CA MET A 191 -2.97 -8.26 23.99
C MET A 191 -2.12 -9.35 24.67
N ASP A 192 -2.14 -10.58 24.15
CA ASP A 192 -1.18 -11.62 24.58
C ASP A 192 0.20 -11.38 23.98
N TYR A 193 0.28 -11.05 22.68
CA TYR A 193 1.52 -10.72 21.98
C TYR A 193 1.37 -9.48 21.10
N ILE A 194 2.49 -8.81 20.82
CA ILE A 194 2.61 -7.66 19.93
C ILE A 194 3.67 -7.96 18.86
N LEU A 195 3.28 -7.87 17.60
CA LEU A 195 4.14 -8.04 16.43
C LEU A 195 4.61 -6.67 15.94
N VAL A 196 5.93 -6.46 16.00
CA VAL A 196 6.61 -5.26 15.51
C VAL A 196 7.46 -5.59 14.27
N PRO A 197 7.67 -4.64 13.34
CA PRO A 197 8.21 -4.94 12.02
C PRO A 197 9.73 -5.10 12.01
N SER A 198 10.44 -4.56 13.00
CA SER A 198 11.90 -4.62 13.10
C SER A 198 12.40 -4.68 14.54
N LYS A 199 13.65 -5.10 14.72
CA LYS A 199 14.37 -5.09 15.99
C LYS A 199 14.50 -3.67 16.59
N TRP A 200 14.58 -2.64 15.75
CA TRP A 200 14.58 -1.25 16.22
C TRP A 200 13.31 -0.89 16.98
N HIS A 201 12.14 -1.29 16.46
CA HIS A 201 10.87 -1.11 17.19
C HIS A 201 10.88 -1.90 18.50
N TYR A 202 11.34 -3.16 18.48
CA TYR A 202 11.44 -4.02 19.67
C TYR A 202 12.28 -3.37 20.79
N ASP A 203 13.48 -2.88 20.48
CA ASP A 203 14.41 -2.32 21.48
C ASP A 203 14.01 -0.94 22.03
N ILE A 204 13.10 -0.23 21.34
CA ILE A 204 12.40 0.94 21.88
C ILE A 204 11.20 0.51 22.74
N TRP A 205 10.36 -0.38 22.23
CA TRP A 205 9.05 -0.68 22.80
C TRP A 205 9.14 -1.50 24.09
N LYS A 206 10.19 -2.32 24.25
CA LYS A 206 10.45 -3.08 25.48
C LYS A 206 10.70 -2.22 26.74
N ARG A 207 10.89 -0.91 26.56
CA ARG A 207 10.98 0.07 27.65
C ARG A 207 9.61 0.37 28.29
N LYS A 208 8.50 0.06 27.63
CA LYS A 208 7.12 0.29 28.10
C LYS A 208 6.21 -0.95 28.01
N ILE A 209 6.58 -1.97 27.23
CA ILE A 209 5.83 -3.22 27.03
C ILE A 209 6.67 -4.41 27.54
N LYS A 210 6.04 -5.38 28.21
CA LYS A 210 6.73 -6.58 28.76
C LYS A 210 7.40 -7.37 27.62
N GLU A 211 8.71 -7.60 27.73
CA GLU A 211 9.56 -8.10 26.61
C GLU A 211 9.07 -9.43 26.00
N HIS A 212 8.55 -10.37 26.81
CA HIS A 212 8.00 -11.64 26.31
C HIS A 212 6.79 -11.50 25.36
N LYS A 213 6.06 -10.37 25.44
CA LYS A 213 4.93 -10.09 24.53
C LYS A 213 5.40 -9.62 23.17
N LEU A 214 6.55 -8.94 23.10
CA LEU A 214 7.09 -8.42 21.85
C LEU A 214 7.72 -9.57 21.06
N LYS A 215 7.32 -9.72 19.79
CA LYS A 215 7.98 -10.61 18.84
C LYS A 215 8.20 -9.82 17.55
N VAL A 216 9.36 -10.01 16.88
CA VAL A 216 9.64 -9.34 15.60
C VAL A 216 9.09 -10.20 14.46
N LEU A 217 8.24 -9.61 13.62
CA LEU A 217 7.78 -10.17 12.35
C LEU A 217 8.04 -9.15 11.25
N HIS A 218 8.97 -9.45 10.35
CA HIS A 218 9.29 -8.57 9.23
C HIS A 218 8.20 -8.65 8.15
N GLU A 219 7.97 -7.57 7.42
CA GLU A 219 7.07 -7.54 6.27
C GLU A 219 7.71 -8.24 5.05
N ALA A 220 6.89 -8.88 4.22
CA ALA A 220 7.37 -9.67 3.08
C ALA A 220 7.45 -8.85 1.79
N VAL A 221 8.44 -9.17 0.94
CA VAL A 221 8.53 -8.66 -0.44
C VAL A 221 8.55 -9.81 -1.45
N ASP A 222 7.88 -9.63 -2.58
CA ASP A 222 7.89 -10.59 -3.69
C ASP A 222 9.15 -10.41 -4.54
N THR A 223 10.23 -11.06 -4.13
CA THR A 223 11.55 -10.99 -4.78
C THR A 223 11.61 -11.65 -6.16
N GLU A 224 10.56 -12.37 -6.57
CA GLU A 224 10.37 -12.93 -7.90
C GLU A 224 9.71 -11.89 -8.82
N PHE A 225 8.62 -11.26 -8.38
CA PHE A 225 7.96 -10.17 -9.09
C PHE A 225 8.88 -8.94 -9.24
N PHE A 226 9.50 -8.51 -8.14
CA PHE A 226 10.53 -7.46 -8.11
C PHE A 226 11.92 -7.96 -8.54
N SER A 227 12.04 -9.04 -9.31
CA SER A 227 13.31 -9.45 -9.92
C SER A 227 13.84 -8.39 -10.91
N PRO A 228 15.16 -8.25 -11.14
CA PRO A 228 15.70 -7.47 -12.26
C PRO A 228 15.36 -8.08 -13.63
N THR A 229 15.35 -9.42 -13.73
CA THR A 229 15.33 -10.16 -15.00
C THR A 229 13.97 -10.75 -15.37
N ALA A 230 12.99 -10.76 -14.45
CA ALA A 230 11.67 -11.29 -14.77
C ALA A 230 10.95 -10.39 -15.78
N THR A 231 10.66 -10.89 -16.99
CA THR A 231 9.78 -10.19 -17.94
C THR A 231 8.41 -10.00 -17.31
N PRO A 232 7.97 -8.76 -16.99
CA PRO A 232 6.65 -8.58 -16.45
C PRO A 232 5.64 -8.88 -17.56
N GLN A 233 4.69 -9.78 -17.32
CA GLN A 233 3.56 -9.93 -18.23
C GLN A 233 2.66 -8.71 -18.09
N VAL A 234 2.86 -7.74 -18.98
CA VAL A 234 2.01 -6.55 -19.12
C VAL A 234 0.66 -7.01 -19.65
N PRO A 235 -0.44 -6.91 -18.88
CA PRO A 235 -1.78 -7.09 -19.45
C PRO A 235 -2.01 -5.96 -20.46
N GLN A 236 -2.59 -6.25 -21.63
CA GLN A 236 -2.85 -5.21 -22.63
C GLN A 236 -3.90 -4.21 -22.12
N LEU A 237 -3.44 -3.14 -21.46
CA LEU A 237 -4.28 -2.09 -20.91
C LEU A 237 -4.99 -1.34 -22.05
N ARG A 238 -6.33 -1.36 -22.03
CA ARG A 238 -7.20 -0.85 -23.11
C ARG A 238 -7.18 0.69 -23.31
N HIS A 239 -6.27 1.43 -22.68
CA HIS A 239 -6.12 2.86 -22.90
C HIS A 239 -5.03 3.18 -23.93
N ARG A 240 -5.40 3.91 -24.99
CA ARG A 240 -4.48 4.39 -26.04
C ARG A 240 -3.53 5.50 -25.55
N ARG A 241 -2.60 5.17 -24.65
CA ARG A 241 -1.31 5.86 -24.50
C ARG A 241 -0.22 4.77 -24.47
N GLN A 242 0.59 4.73 -25.51
CA GLN A 242 1.34 3.52 -25.90
C GLN A 242 2.46 3.17 -24.91
N HIS A 243 2.55 1.88 -24.54
CA HIS A 243 3.78 1.31 -23.99
C HIS A 243 4.92 1.47 -25.00
N ARG A 244 5.79 2.46 -24.77
CA ARG A 244 7.10 2.64 -25.42
C ARG A 244 8.10 3.18 -24.40
N LEU A 245 8.84 2.24 -23.81
CA LEU A 245 10.10 2.32 -23.04
C LEU A 245 10.39 3.62 -22.25
N LEU A 246 10.59 3.50 -20.93
CA LEU A 246 10.62 4.63 -20.00
C LEU A 246 11.87 5.53 -20.15
N GLY A 247 12.94 5.07 -20.81
CA GLY A 247 14.00 5.94 -21.33
C GLY A 247 13.48 7.10 -22.20
N ASN A 248 12.46 6.85 -23.03
CA ASN A 248 11.76 7.92 -23.75
C ASN A 248 10.74 8.66 -22.87
N TYR A 249 10.30 8.13 -21.73
CA TYR A 249 9.32 8.76 -20.85
C TYR A 249 9.91 9.93 -20.06
N VAL A 250 11.03 9.71 -19.37
CA VAL A 250 11.77 10.80 -18.68
C VAL A 250 12.19 11.88 -19.70
N GLY A 251 12.67 11.47 -20.87
CA GLY A 251 13.00 12.38 -21.97
C GLY A 251 11.80 13.18 -22.49
N ARG A 252 10.63 12.55 -22.72
CA ARG A 252 9.40 13.23 -23.15
C ARG A 252 8.82 14.14 -22.07
N LEU A 253 8.88 13.76 -20.79
CA LEU A 253 8.44 14.62 -19.69
C LEU A 253 9.32 15.88 -19.62
N ALA A 254 10.65 15.75 -19.65
CA ALA A 254 11.57 16.87 -19.74
C ALA A 254 11.33 17.76 -20.98
N GLN A 255 11.06 17.16 -22.15
CA GLN A 255 10.69 17.89 -23.37
C GLN A 255 9.31 18.57 -23.31
N SER A 256 8.40 18.10 -22.45
CA SER A 256 7.04 18.65 -22.28
C SER A 256 6.98 19.79 -21.26
N GLU A 257 7.86 19.78 -20.25
CA GLU A 257 8.05 20.90 -19.33
C GLU A 257 9.03 21.96 -19.88
N GLY A 258 9.96 21.54 -20.74
CA GLY A 258 10.95 22.41 -21.39
C GLY A 258 10.35 23.32 -22.47
N GLY A 259 10.06 24.57 -22.09
CA GLY A 259 9.55 25.58 -23.01
C GLY A 259 10.50 25.90 -24.16
N THR A 260 10.02 25.74 -25.41
CA THR A 260 10.73 26.09 -26.67
C THR A 260 12.05 25.35 -26.94
N THR A 261 11.94 24.13 -27.46
CA THR A 261 13.02 23.56 -28.28
C THR A 261 13.14 24.36 -29.59
N ALA A 262 14.31 24.97 -29.83
CA ALA A 262 14.63 25.54 -31.13
C ALA A 262 14.79 24.41 -32.16
N LYS A 263 13.95 24.38 -33.20
CA LYS A 263 14.12 23.42 -34.30
C LYS A 263 15.21 23.92 -35.26
N LEU A 264 16.25 23.11 -35.45
CA LEU A 264 17.10 23.20 -36.63
C LEU A 264 16.29 22.87 -37.88
N ASP A 265 16.51 23.63 -38.96
CA ASP A 265 16.03 23.27 -40.29
C ASP A 265 16.97 22.20 -40.89
N PRO A 266 16.48 20.98 -41.19
CA PRO A 266 17.29 19.90 -41.75
C PRO A 266 17.93 20.21 -43.12
N ARG A 267 17.54 21.29 -43.80
CA ARG A 267 18.08 21.67 -45.12
C ARG A 267 19.08 22.82 -45.10
N THR A 268 19.16 23.60 -44.02
CA THR A 268 19.99 24.83 -43.99
C THR A 268 20.90 24.97 -42.77
N GLY A 269 20.74 24.15 -41.73
CA GLY A 269 21.66 24.10 -40.59
C GLY A 269 21.74 25.38 -39.73
N ARG A 270 20.85 26.35 -39.94
CA ARG A 270 20.78 27.60 -39.16
C ARG A 270 19.52 27.64 -38.28
N MET A 271 19.61 28.33 -37.14
CA MET A 271 18.48 28.50 -36.22
C MET A 271 17.49 29.54 -36.74
N ALA A 272 16.22 29.14 -36.89
CA ALA A 272 15.12 30.04 -37.26
C ALA A 272 14.43 30.60 -36.01
N GLN A 273 14.59 31.90 -35.73
CA GLN A 273 13.83 32.60 -34.68
C GLN A 273 12.45 33.05 -35.19
N THR A 274 11.39 32.33 -34.82
CA THR A 274 10.00 32.68 -35.19
C THR A 274 9.28 33.38 -34.04
N VAL A 275 9.38 34.72 -33.98
CA VAL A 275 8.71 35.54 -32.95
C VAL A 275 7.19 35.59 -33.18
N LYS A 276 6.43 34.79 -32.43
CA LYS A 276 4.96 34.91 -32.36
C LYS A 276 4.57 36.14 -31.53
N LYS A 277 4.21 37.25 -32.19
CA LYS A 277 3.55 38.40 -31.55
C LYS A 277 2.24 37.95 -30.89
N LYS A 278 2.09 38.15 -29.58
CA LYS A 278 0.78 38.01 -28.90
C LYS A 278 -0.16 39.14 -29.34
N ALA A 279 -1.40 38.79 -29.67
CA ALA A 279 -2.47 39.78 -29.76
C ALA A 279 -2.91 40.23 -28.35
N PRO A 280 -3.32 41.50 -28.15
CA PRO A 280 -3.74 41.99 -26.84
C PRO A 280 -5.15 41.48 -26.48
N ALA A 281 -5.32 41.01 -25.24
CA ALA A 281 -6.62 40.62 -24.71
C ALA A 281 -7.48 41.87 -24.42
N ARG A 282 -8.73 41.90 -24.91
CA ARG A 282 -9.69 42.96 -24.58
C ARG A 282 -10.27 42.74 -23.19
N TYR A 283 -9.96 43.64 -22.26
CA TYR A 283 -10.66 43.75 -20.98
C TYR A 283 -12.05 44.37 -21.20
N HIS A 284 -13.12 43.62 -20.95
CA HIS A 284 -14.43 44.21 -20.66
C HIS A 284 -14.59 44.34 -19.14
N ARG A 285 -15.09 45.50 -18.71
CA ARG A 285 -15.16 45.91 -17.30
C ARG A 285 -16.59 46.31 -16.95
N THR A 286 -17.29 45.46 -16.21
CA THR A 286 -18.56 45.80 -15.53
C THR A 286 -18.33 45.94 -14.03
N LYS A 287 -19.26 46.60 -13.32
CA LYS A 287 -19.12 47.04 -11.93
C LYS A 287 -20.36 46.65 -11.11
N ALA A 288 -20.16 46.67 -9.79
CA ALA A 288 -21.16 46.70 -8.71
C ALA A 288 -21.87 45.37 -8.36
N GLY A 289 -22.19 45.25 -7.06
CA GLY A 289 -22.76 44.06 -6.42
C GLY A 289 -22.12 43.80 -5.05
N LYS A 290 -22.62 44.45 -3.98
CA LYS A 290 -22.35 44.03 -2.60
C LYS A 290 -23.39 42.98 -2.19
N GLY A 291 -22.98 41.94 -1.47
CA GLY A 291 -23.88 40.96 -0.88
C GLY A 291 -23.13 40.03 0.07
N HIS A 292 -23.80 39.55 1.12
CA HIS A 292 -23.26 38.51 2.00
C HIS A 292 -23.26 37.13 1.32
N LEU A 293 -22.39 36.23 1.78
CA LEU A 293 -22.72 34.82 2.00
C LEU A 293 -21.65 34.18 2.89
N HIS A 294 -22.00 33.95 4.16
CA HIS A 294 -21.43 32.86 4.95
C HIS A 294 -22.26 31.58 4.64
N GLU A 295 -21.71 30.41 4.98
CA GLU A 295 -22.47 29.14 5.11
C GLU A 295 -23.26 28.63 3.87
N HIS A 296 -22.62 28.48 2.70
CA HIS A 296 -23.14 27.52 1.69
C HIS A 296 -22.11 26.80 0.78
N GLU A 297 -20.80 26.81 1.08
CA GLU A 297 -19.77 26.15 0.23
C GLU A 297 -19.19 24.84 0.81
N GLN A 298 -20.03 23.99 1.41
CA GLN A 298 -19.64 22.62 1.78
C GLN A 298 -20.63 21.52 1.33
N ARG A 299 -21.64 21.82 0.50
CA ARG A 299 -22.67 20.84 0.07
C ARG A 299 -23.03 20.85 -1.43
N LYS A 300 -22.12 21.22 -2.34
CA LYS A 300 -22.37 21.19 -3.80
C LYS A 300 -21.19 20.67 -4.66
N LEU A 301 -20.47 19.66 -4.19
CA LEU A 301 -19.44 18.93 -4.97
C LEU A 301 -19.68 17.40 -5.01
N GLN A 302 -20.94 17.00 -5.18
CA GLN A 302 -21.32 15.65 -5.60
C GLN A 302 -22.35 15.74 -6.73
N HIS A 303 -22.29 14.79 -7.68
CA HIS A 303 -23.17 14.60 -8.84
C HIS A 303 -23.34 15.76 -9.85
N ARG A 304 -22.51 15.72 -10.90
CA ARG A 304 -22.92 15.79 -12.34
C ARG A 304 -21.81 15.13 -13.15
N ARG A 305 -21.99 13.89 -13.65
CA ARG A 305 -22.70 13.53 -14.89
C ARG A 305 -22.29 14.38 -16.10
N TYR A 306 -21.49 13.77 -16.96
CA TYR A 306 -21.72 13.74 -18.41
C TYR A 306 -21.98 12.29 -18.82
N PHE A 307 -22.71 12.10 -19.92
CA PHE A 307 -23.40 10.88 -20.35
C PHE A 307 -23.39 10.86 -21.89
N ASP A 308 -23.38 9.66 -22.49
CA ASP A 308 -23.95 9.29 -23.82
C ASP A 308 -23.38 10.01 -25.08
N ASP A 309 -23.39 9.48 -26.32
CA ASP A 309 -23.48 8.11 -26.88
C ASP A 309 -22.82 8.15 -28.32
N ASP A 310 -22.86 7.23 -29.29
CA ASP A 310 -23.68 6.03 -29.58
C ASP A 310 -22.93 5.09 -30.60
N TYR A 311 -23.58 3.98 -30.98
CA TYR A 311 -23.47 3.17 -32.22
C TYR A 311 -22.24 2.29 -32.56
N ALA A 312 -22.48 0.99 -32.36
CA ALA A 312 -22.10 -0.24 -33.08
C ALA A 312 -21.25 -0.23 -34.38
N GLY A 313 -20.52 -1.34 -34.60
CA GLY A 313 -19.96 -1.75 -35.89
C GLY A 313 -18.99 -2.93 -35.78
N ASP A 314 -19.46 -4.15 -36.02
CA ASP A 314 -18.62 -5.36 -36.06
C ASP A 314 -17.74 -5.43 -37.32
N MET A 315 -16.52 -5.94 -37.18
CA MET A 315 -15.90 -6.84 -38.17
C MET A 315 -14.69 -7.55 -37.57
N GLU A 316 -14.76 -8.88 -37.49
CA GLU A 316 -13.61 -9.73 -37.23
C GLU A 316 -12.75 -9.82 -38.50
N HIS A 317 -11.44 -9.66 -38.35
CA HIS A 317 -10.48 -10.03 -39.39
C HIS A 317 -9.28 -10.73 -38.76
N ASP A 318 -9.29 -12.06 -38.87
CA ASP A 318 -8.11 -12.88 -38.66
C ASP A 318 -6.97 -12.46 -39.60
N VAL A 319 -5.78 -12.29 -39.03
CA VAL A 319 -4.54 -12.21 -39.81
C VAL A 319 -3.61 -13.30 -39.31
N HIS A 320 -3.69 -14.47 -39.94
CA HIS A 320 -2.65 -15.48 -39.83
C HIS A 320 -1.34 -14.91 -40.38
N VAL A 321 -0.26 -15.05 -39.61
CA VAL A 321 1.12 -14.83 -40.09
C VAL A 321 1.91 -16.11 -39.84
N SER A 322 1.91 -16.98 -40.85
CA SER A 322 2.87 -18.08 -40.98
C SER A 322 4.10 -17.59 -41.76
N GLY A 323 5.29 -18.05 -41.38
CA GLY A 323 6.53 -17.63 -42.03
C GLY A 323 7.79 -18.13 -41.32
N GLU A 324 8.19 -19.37 -41.61
CA GLU A 324 9.57 -19.82 -41.39
C GLU A 324 10.46 -19.23 -42.51
N GLY A 325 11.74 -18.93 -42.24
CA GLY A 325 12.58 -18.33 -43.28
C GLY A 325 14.02 -17.97 -42.91
N THR A 326 14.89 -18.98 -42.86
CA THR A 326 16.34 -18.96 -43.20
C THR A 326 17.31 -17.97 -42.56
N THR A 327 18.49 -18.50 -42.22
CA THR A 327 19.73 -17.76 -41.94
C THR A 327 20.43 -17.30 -43.22
N ASP A 328 21.06 -16.12 -43.21
CA ASP A 328 22.44 -15.99 -43.68
C ASP A 328 23.13 -14.75 -43.03
N GLY A 329 24.46 -14.68 -43.11
CA GLY A 329 25.27 -13.65 -42.46
C GLY A 329 25.81 -12.58 -43.41
N SER A 330 25.91 -11.34 -42.93
CA SER A 330 26.83 -10.33 -43.46
C SER A 330 27.08 -9.24 -42.41
N ASP A 331 28.31 -8.71 -42.36
CA ASP A 331 28.68 -7.64 -41.44
C ASP A 331 27.92 -6.35 -41.76
N ASN A 332 27.48 -5.65 -40.71
CA ASN A 332 27.04 -4.27 -40.82
C ASN A 332 27.45 -3.51 -39.56
N ASP A 333 28.38 -2.58 -39.73
CA ASP A 333 28.84 -1.65 -38.70
C ASP A 333 27.76 -0.59 -38.43
N ASN A 334 26.68 -1.02 -37.80
CA ASN A 334 25.70 -0.15 -37.17
C ASN A 334 26.07 0.01 -35.70
N SER A 335 27.03 0.90 -35.43
CA SER A 335 27.08 1.60 -34.15
C SER A 335 25.80 2.45 -34.01
N GLU A 336 24.69 1.85 -33.59
CA GLU A 336 23.49 2.60 -33.21
C GLU A 336 23.90 3.65 -32.18
N ASP A 337 23.50 4.89 -32.44
CA ASP A 337 23.70 6.03 -31.56
C ASP A 337 22.89 5.79 -30.27
N THR A 338 23.51 5.08 -29.33
CA THR A 338 22.90 4.63 -28.08
C THR A 338 22.79 5.82 -27.14
N LEU A 339 21.76 6.64 -27.42
CA LEU A 339 21.34 7.80 -26.64
C LEU A 339 21.56 7.51 -25.15
N PRO A 340 22.42 8.27 -24.46
CA PRO A 340 22.93 7.87 -23.15
C PRO A 340 21.77 7.66 -22.19
N GLN A 341 21.62 6.41 -21.74
CA GLN A 341 20.55 5.93 -20.85
C GLN A 341 20.25 6.99 -19.78
N PRO A 342 19.02 7.54 -19.72
CA PRO A 342 18.76 8.77 -18.98
C PRO A 342 19.06 8.57 -17.49
N ARG A 343 19.98 9.39 -16.98
CA ARG A 343 20.52 9.28 -15.63
C ARG A 343 19.54 9.85 -14.60
N PHE A 344 18.45 9.14 -14.35
CA PHE A 344 17.44 9.54 -13.37
C PHE A 344 17.63 8.85 -12.01
N PHE A 345 17.58 9.65 -10.95
CA PHE A 345 17.32 9.17 -9.60
C PHE A 345 15.82 9.06 -9.40
N LEU A 346 15.37 7.99 -8.73
CA LEU A 346 13.96 7.74 -8.46
C LEU A 346 13.67 7.91 -6.97
N ALA A 347 12.57 8.55 -6.61
CA ALA A 347 11.99 8.46 -5.27
C ALA A 347 10.53 8.07 -5.36
N VAL A 348 10.08 7.17 -4.47
CA VAL A 348 8.73 6.61 -4.49
C VAL A 348 8.05 6.75 -3.12
N GLY A 349 6.86 7.31 -3.10
CA GLY A 349 6.01 7.34 -1.91
C GLY A 349 4.97 8.46 -1.91
N LYS A 350 3.94 8.31 -1.08
CA LYS A 350 2.93 9.35 -0.82
C LYS A 350 3.60 10.64 -0.34
N TRP A 351 3.15 11.79 -0.85
CA TRP A 351 3.65 13.11 -0.48
C TRP A 351 3.35 13.43 1.00
N GLU A 352 4.36 13.30 1.85
CA GLU A 352 4.30 13.58 3.29
C GLU A 352 5.64 14.19 3.74
N LYS A 353 5.63 15.14 4.68
CA LYS A 353 6.85 15.66 5.36
C LYS A 353 7.77 14.53 5.84
N ARG A 354 7.18 13.42 6.28
CA ARG A 354 7.87 12.20 6.74
C ARG A 354 8.76 11.54 5.68
N LYS A 355 8.51 11.75 4.38
CA LYS A 355 9.30 11.16 3.27
C LYS A 355 10.54 11.97 2.85
N GLY A 356 10.68 13.20 3.35
CA GLY A 356 11.87 14.03 3.10
C GLY A 356 12.04 14.51 1.66
N PHE A 357 10.96 14.59 0.87
CA PHE A 357 11.04 15.07 -0.52
C PHE A 357 11.59 16.52 -0.62
N ASP A 358 11.35 17.35 0.38
CA ASP A 358 11.96 18.68 0.57
C ASP A 358 13.50 18.60 0.66
N VAL A 359 14.02 17.66 1.46
CA VAL A 359 15.45 17.37 1.60
C VAL A 359 16.04 16.87 0.27
N LEU A 360 15.30 15.98 -0.40
CA LEU A 360 15.71 15.40 -1.68
C LEU A 360 15.82 16.42 -2.80
N ILE A 361 14.76 17.22 -3.00
CA ILE A 361 14.72 18.22 -4.07
C ILE A 361 15.81 19.26 -3.84
N LYS A 362 15.98 19.74 -2.60
CA LYS A 362 17.04 20.69 -2.25
C LYS A 362 18.44 20.11 -2.54
N ALA A 363 18.72 18.90 -2.09
CA ALA A 363 20.01 18.24 -2.34
C ALA A 363 20.25 18.07 -3.84
N PHE A 364 19.29 17.49 -4.57
CA PHE A 364 19.42 17.26 -6.01
C PHE A 364 19.67 18.55 -6.79
N GLN A 365 18.97 19.63 -6.47
CA GLN A 365 19.20 20.93 -7.12
C GLN A 365 20.55 21.55 -6.79
N GLU A 366 20.95 21.57 -5.51
CA GLU A 366 22.24 22.13 -5.11
C GLU A 366 23.42 21.42 -5.83
N GLU A 367 23.26 20.15 -6.19
CA GLU A 367 24.26 19.32 -6.85
C GLU A 367 24.21 19.35 -8.39
N PHE A 368 23.01 19.33 -9.01
CA PHE A 368 22.83 19.16 -10.46
C PHE A 368 22.21 20.36 -11.20
N LYS A 369 21.99 21.50 -10.53
CA LYS A 369 21.44 22.77 -11.11
C LYS A 369 21.99 23.22 -12.47
N THR A 370 23.18 22.78 -12.86
CA THR A 370 23.89 23.20 -14.09
C THR A 370 24.34 22.01 -14.95
N GLU A 371 23.89 20.79 -14.66
CA GLU A 371 24.33 19.56 -15.33
C GLU A 371 23.16 18.91 -16.10
N ALA A 372 23.13 19.12 -17.41
CA ALA A 372 22.08 18.60 -18.27
C ALA A 372 22.15 17.07 -18.42
N GLY A 373 20.99 16.43 -18.61
CA GLY A 373 20.88 14.98 -18.82
C GLY A 373 20.73 14.13 -17.55
N ILE A 374 20.86 14.75 -16.37
CA ILE A 374 20.56 14.12 -15.07
C ILE A 374 19.17 14.60 -14.61
N TYR A 375 18.39 13.69 -14.02
CA TYR A 375 17.02 13.97 -13.58
C TYR A 375 16.72 13.38 -12.20
N LEU A 376 15.75 13.97 -11.52
CA LEU A 376 15.08 13.41 -10.35
C LEU A 376 13.62 13.15 -10.72
N LEU A 377 13.20 11.89 -10.66
CA LEU A 377 11.80 11.49 -10.83
C LEU A 377 11.20 11.17 -9.47
N ILE A 378 10.18 11.92 -9.06
CA ILE A 378 9.42 11.68 -7.83
C ILE A 378 8.09 11.03 -8.20
N LYS A 379 7.94 9.72 -7.99
CA LYS A 379 6.66 9.03 -8.12
C LYS A 379 5.89 9.11 -6.81
N THR A 380 4.78 9.85 -6.84
CA THR A 380 3.94 10.14 -5.67
C THR A 380 2.47 9.86 -5.97
N SER A 381 1.64 9.93 -4.92
CA SER A 381 0.18 10.00 -5.04
C SER A 381 -0.29 11.34 -4.51
N LEU A 382 -0.69 12.23 -5.43
CA LEU A 382 -1.21 13.56 -5.15
C LEU A 382 -2.44 13.78 -6.01
N PHE A 383 -3.60 13.94 -5.38
CA PHE A 383 -4.81 14.30 -6.08
C PHE A 383 -4.79 15.81 -6.39
N HIS A 384 -4.54 16.16 -7.65
CA HIS A 384 -4.70 17.51 -8.22
C HIS A 384 -3.71 18.60 -7.75
N ASN A 385 -2.53 18.24 -7.26
CA ASN A 385 -1.48 19.20 -6.88
C ASN A 385 -0.47 19.39 -8.02
N THR A 386 -0.42 20.58 -8.62
CA THR A 386 0.60 20.91 -9.63
C THR A 386 2.01 20.91 -9.02
N LYS A 387 3.04 20.68 -9.85
CA LYS A 387 4.46 20.87 -9.49
C LYS A 387 4.75 22.18 -8.73
N GLN A 388 3.97 23.24 -8.99
CA GLN A 388 4.09 24.52 -8.27
C GLN A 388 3.54 24.48 -6.82
N GLN A 389 2.44 23.75 -6.57
CA GLN A 389 1.92 23.51 -5.21
C GLN A 389 2.89 22.64 -4.41
N ILE A 390 3.36 21.56 -5.02
CA ILE A 390 4.33 20.60 -4.46
C ILE A 390 5.59 21.32 -3.95
N LEU A 391 6.17 22.20 -4.77
CA LEU A 391 7.38 22.93 -4.41
C LEU A 391 7.13 24.04 -3.36
N ARG A 392 5.93 24.65 -3.34
CA ARG A 392 5.50 25.57 -2.26
C ARG A 392 5.29 24.84 -0.92
N GLU A 393 4.77 23.62 -0.95
CA GLU A 393 4.60 22.79 0.26
C GLU A 393 5.96 22.35 0.83
N ALA A 394 6.93 22.03 -0.03
CA ALA A 394 8.28 21.66 0.37
C ALA A 394 9.09 22.82 1.00
N PHE A 395 8.89 24.07 0.53
CA PHE A 395 9.80 25.18 0.81
C PHE A 395 9.13 26.48 1.33
N GLY A 396 7.81 26.49 1.48
CA GLY A 396 7.06 27.60 2.07
C GLY A 396 7.01 28.87 1.22
N SER A 397 6.67 29.99 1.86
CA SER A 397 6.53 31.32 1.23
C SER A 397 7.87 32.02 0.94
N SER A 398 8.99 31.47 1.41
CA SER A 398 10.37 31.90 1.10
C SER A 398 10.89 31.41 -0.25
N TYR A 399 10.03 30.75 -1.04
CA TYR A 399 10.41 30.04 -2.26
C TYR A 399 10.58 30.96 -3.49
N ASP A 400 11.75 30.89 -4.14
CA ASP A 400 11.97 31.48 -5.47
C ASP A 400 11.14 30.74 -6.52
N LEU A 401 10.11 31.40 -7.05
CA LEU A 401 9.20 30.86 -8.05
C LEU A 401 9.83 30.63 -9.44
N ASN A 402 11.14 30.85 -9.64
CA ASN A 402 11.80 30.46 -10.89
C ASN A 402 11.88 28.93 -11.06
N LEU A 403 10.89 28.39 -11.77
CA LEU A 403 10.77 26.97 -12.13
C LEU A 403 11.87 26.45 -13.06
N GLU A 404 12.64 27.31 -13.74
CA GLU A 404 13.79 26.91 -14.57
C GLU A 404 14.83 26.18 -13.71
N ARG A 405 15.02 26.62 -12.45
CA ARG A 405 15.88 25.93 -11.46
C ARG A 405 15.43 24.50 -11.16
N TYR A 406 14.18 24.14 -11.48
CA TYR A 406 13.52 22.88 -11.19
C TYR A 406 13.22 22.07 -12.47
N GLN A 407 13.78 22.45 -13.63
CA GLN A 407 13.56 21.75 -14.91
C GLN A 407 14.03 20.27 -14.90
N HIS A 408 14.96 19.92 -14.01
CA HIS A 408 15.47 18.55 -13.85
C HIS A 408 14.71 17.72 -12.79
N VAL A 409 13.73 18.30 -12.11
CA VAL A 409 12.90 17.64 -11.07
C VAL A 409 11.52 17.35 -11.63
N ILE A 410 11.30 16.12 -12.07
CA ILE A 410 10.03 15.64 -12.64
C ILE A 410 9.21 15.03 -11.51
N VAL A 411 7.92 15.37 -11.43
CA VAL A 411 6.99 14.76 -10.46
C VAL A 411 5.90 14.03 -11.21
N GLU A 412 5.69 12.77 -10.85
CA GLU A 412 4.72 11.88 -11.45
C GLU A 412 3.65 11.53 -10.42
N ASP A 413 2.45 12.11 -10.57
CA ASP A 413 1.30 11.89 -9.69
C ASP A 413 0.29 10.86 -10.25
N MET A 414 0.27 10.64 -11.58
CA MET A 414 -0.69 9.74 -12.24
C MET A 414 -0.52 8.28 -11.78
N PRO A 415 -1.62 7.52 -11.58
CA PRO A 415 -1.53 6.13 -11.17
C PRO A 415 -0.74 5.27 -12.17
N LEU A 416 0.17 4.43 -11.65
CA LEU A 416 0.90 3.42 -12.41
C LEU A 416 0.48 2.03 -11.97
N SER A 417 0.52 1.07 -12.89
CA SER A 417 0.46 -0.34 -12.52
C SER A 417 1.73 -0.76 -11.76
N THR A 418 1.63 -1.82 -10.94
CA THR A 418 2.80 -2.38 -10.23
C THR A 418 3.90 -2.84 -11.19
N VAL A 419 3.55 -3.16 -12.44
CA VAL A 419 4.49 -3.53 -13.51
C VAL A 419 5.31 -2.32 -13.98
N GLU A 420 4.67 -1.18 -14.23
CA GLU A 420 5.36 0.06 -14.60
C GLU A 420 6.23 0.58 -13.45
N LEU A 421 5.77 0.42 -12.20
CA LEU A 421 6.58 0.74 -11.02
C LEU A 421 7.84 -0.16 -10.91
N VAL A 422 7.72 -1.47 -11.20
CA VAL A 422 8.88 -2.37 -11.30
C VAL A 422 9.85 -1.92 -12.40
N GLN A 423 9.35 -1.46 -13.55
CA GLN A 423 10.21 -0.95 -14.63
C GLN A 423 10.95 0.32 -14.20
N LEU A 424 10.26 1.29 -13.59
CA LEU A 424 10.90 2.48 -12.99
C LEU A 424 11.98 2.09 -11.96
N TYR A 425 11.70 1.15 -11.06
CA TYR A 425 12.69 0.64 -10.10
C TYR A 425 13.88 -0.09 -10.76
N ARG A 426 13.78 -0.59 -11.99
CA ARG A 426 14.91 -1.25 -12.70
C ARG A 426 15.75 -0.27 -13.52
N GLU A 427 15.10 0.72 -14.13
CA GLU A 427 15.74 1.72 -14.99
C GLU A 427 16.42 2.87 -14.20
N ALA A 428 16.05 3.08 -12.94
CA ALA A 428 16.64 4.10 -12.08
C ALA A 428 18.15 3.92 -11.83
N THR A 429 18.90 5.02 -11.87
CA THR A 429 20.35 5.06 -11.56
C THR A 429 20.61 4.73 -10.09
N ALA A 430 19.80 5.28 -9.19
CA ALA A 430 19.61 4.82 -7.82
C ALA A 430 18.20 5.21 -7.34
N VAL A 431 17.71 4.50 -6.33
CA VAL A 431 16.42 4.82 -5.68
C VAL A 431 16.69 5.49 -4.33
N VAL A 432 15.99 6.57 -4.02
CA VAL A 432 16.38 7.53 -2.97
C VAL A 432 15.23 7.75 -2.00
N PHE A 433 15.48 7.46 -0.72
CA PHE A 433 14.51 7.57 0.37
C PHE A 433 15.10 8.31 1.59
N PRO A 434 15.16 9.65 1.57
CA PRO A 434 15.57 10.46 2.71
C PRO A 434 14.43 10.60 3.73
N SER A 435 13.73 9.50 4.01
CA SER A 435 12.61 9.49 4.95
C SER A 435 13.07 9.83 6.36
N ARG A 436 12.26 10.61 7.06
CA ARG A 436 12.43 11.02 8.46
C ARG A 436 12.04 9.91 9.46
N GLY A 437 11.20 8.97 9.00
CA GLY A 437 10.87 7.73 9.69
C GLY A 437 9.95 6.82 8.85
N GLU A 438 10.19 5.52 8.90
CA GLU A 438 9.41 4.46 8.25
C GLU A 438 9.13 3.31 9.23
N GLY A 439 7.94 2.72 9.16
CA GLY A 439 7.60 1.54 9.97
C GLY A 439 8.31 0.28 9.46
N TRP A 440 8.32 0.09 8.13
CA TRP A 440 9.16 -0.90 7.45
C TRP A 440 9.92 -0.29 6.27
N GLY A 441 9.24 0.48 5.42
CA GLY A 441 9.82 1.06 4.22
C GLY A 441 9.64 0.16 2.99
N ARG A 442 8.40 -0.25 2.67
CA ARG A 442 8.05 -1.10 1.52
C ARG A 442 8.81 -0.75 0.23
N CYS A 443 8.78 0.52 -0.17
CA CYS A 443 9.45 0.98 -1.39
C CYS A 443 10.97 0.77 -1.37
N HIS A 444 11.61 0.71 -0.20
CA HIS A 444 13.02 0.35 -0.07
C HIS A 444 13.20 -1.13 -0.40
N VAL A 445 12.44 -2.04 0.23
CA VAL A 445 12.60 -3.49 -0.01
C VAL A 445 12.18 -3.91 -1.43
N GLU A 446 11.22 -3.18 -2.03
CA GLU A 446 10.86 -3.28 -3.45
C GLU A 446 12.06 -2.89 -4.36
N ALA A 447 12.67 -1.72 -4.14
CA ALA A 447 13.84 -1.24 -4.90
C ALA A 447 15.12 -2.06 -4.66
N MET A 448 15.35 -2.53 -3.43
CA MET A 448 16.45 -3.44 -3.12
C MET A 448 16.24 -4.78 -3.83
N SER A 449 15.00 -5.25 -3.98
CA SER A 449 14.70 -6.50 -4.69
C SER A 449 15.02 -6.42 -6.19
N THR A 450 14.83 -5.27 -6.85
CA THR A 450 15.20 -5.09 -8.27
C THR A 450 16.69 -4.99 -8.50
N GLY A 451 17.52 -4.98 -7.46
CA GLY A 451 18.98 -4.94 -7.59
C GLY A 451 19.50 -3.57 -8.05
N ARG A 452 18.88 -2.48 -7.60
CA ARG A 452 19.45 -1.12 -7.73
C ARG A 452 20.11 -0.66 -6.42
N PRO A 453 21.13 0.21 -6.49
CA PRO A 453 21.59 0.95 -5.32
C PRO A 453 20.44 1.76 -4.71
N VAL A 454 20.35 1.71 -3.37
CA VAL A 454 19.39 2.49 -2.59
C VAL A 454 20.14 3.45 -1.67
N ILE A 455 19.87 4.75 -1.81
CA ILE A 455 20.34 5.82 -0.92
C ILE A 455 19.21 6.13 0.07
N ALA A 456 19.40 5.93 1.37
CA ALA A 456 18.33 6.13 2.34
C ALA A 456 18.79 6.54 3.75
N THR A 457 17.88 7.11 4.55
CA THR A 457 18.13 7.39 5.97
C THR A 457 18.16 6.08 6.76
N ASN A 458 19.31 5.71 7.34
CA ASN A 458 19.42 4.48 8.13
C ASN A 458 18.89 4.68 9.57
N PHE A 459 17.58 4.81 9.67
CA PHE A 459 16.81 5.06 10.89
C PHE A 459 15.48 4.32 10.84
N SER A 460 14.86 4.03 12.00
CA SER A 460 13.56 3.35 12.10
C SER A 460 13.51 1.96 11.44
N GLY A 461 12.40 1.55 10.81
CA GLY A 461 12.23 0.24 10.16
C GLY A 461 13.43 -0.19 9.29
N PRO A 462 13.93 0.65 8.37
CA PRO A 462 15.05 0.37 7.49
C PRO A 462 16.34 -0.18 8.12
N THR A 463 16.61 0.09 9.41
CA THR A 463 17.81 -0.43 10.10
C THR A 463 17.84 -1.96 10.19
N GLU A 464 16.73 -2.65 9.91
CA GLU A 464 16.68 -4.12 9.89
C GLU A 464 17.40 -4.73 8.67
N TYR A 465 17.46 -4.00 7.56
CA TYR A 465 17.99 -4.50 6.29
C TYR A 465 19.10 -3.62 5.68
N MET A 466 19.17 -2.34 6.04
CA MET A 466 20.25 -1.45 5.64
C MET A 466 21.54 -1.71 6.44
N ARG A 467 22.61 -2.01 5.70
CA ARG A 467 23.96 -2.21 6.22
C ARG A 467 24.98 -1.75 5.18
N GLU A 468 26.23 -1.65 5.62
CA GLU A 468 27.38 -1.45 4.74
C GLU A 468 27.42 -2.55 3.66
N GLY A 469 27.84 -2.18 2.45
CA GLY A 469 27.91 -3.08 1.29
C GLY A 469 26.57 -3.51 0.67
N ASN A 470 25.40 -3.14 1.23
CA ASN A 470 24.09 -3.39 0.60
C ASN A 470 23.16 -2.15 0.50
N SER A 471 23.57 -1.01 1.02
CA SER A 471 22.81 0.24 0.97
C SER A 471 23.73 1.45 1.18
N LEU A 472 23.35 2.61 0.66
CA LEU A 472 24.06 3.87 0.85
C LEU A 472 23.33 4.68 1.94
N ALA A 473 23.81 4.55 3.17
CA ALA A 473 23.23 5.25 4.32
C ALA A 473 23.43 6.78 4.21
N LEU A 474 22.42 7.53 4.65
CA LEU A 474 22.50 8.97 4.86
C LEU A 474 22.79 9.30 6.32
N ASN A 475 23.72 10.23 6.55
CA ASN A 475 23.90 10.89 7.84
C ASN A 475 22.65 11.71 8.19
N TYR A 476 22.28 11.75 9.48
CA TYR A 476 21.13 12.49 9.97
C TYR A 476 21.37 13.05 11.38
N THR A 477 20.50 13.94 11.83
CA THR A 477 20.40 14.39 13.23
C THR A 477 19.01 14.05 13.78
N LEU A 478 18.82 13.98 15.10
CA LEU A 478 17.51 13.66 15.69
C LEU A 478 16.73 14.93 16.04
N ALA A 479 15.68 15.21 15.26
CA ALA A 479 14.77 16.34 15.46
C ALA A 479 13.48 15.90 16.17
N LYS A 480 12.91 16.75 17.04
CA LYS A 480 11.60 16.51 17.65
C LYS A 480 10.51 16.76 16.62
N GLU A 481 9.57 15.82 16.47
CA GLU A 481 8.44 16.02 15.56
C GLU A 481 7.25 16.74 16.23
N THR A 482 6.54 17.53 15.42
CA THR A 482 5.31 18.23 15.78
C THR A 482 4.08 17.32 15.64
N GLY A 483 3.31 17.14 16.71
CA GLY A 483 2.06 16.35 16.68
C GLY A 483 2.23 14.82 16.85
N ARG A 484 3.43 14.35 17.17
CA ARG A 484 3.72 12.94 17.53
C ARG A 484 4.64 12.87 18.75
N GLU A 485 4.62 11.75 19.48
CA GLU A 485 5.61 11.50 20.52
C GLU A 485 6.97 11.09 19.91
N GLY A 486 8.09 11.52 20.51
CA GLY A 486 9.44 11.14 20.09
C GLY A 486 10.08 12.04 19.02
N ARG A 487 11.09 11.47 18.35
CA ARG A 487 11.95 12.14 17.37
C ARG A 487 11.98 11.42 16.03
N TRP A 488 12.30 12.19 15.00
CA TRP A 488 12.58 11.78 13.62
C TRP A 488 14.06 12.02 13.28
N ALA A 489 14.55 11.31 12.27
CA ALA A 489 15.86 11.54 11.68
C ALA A 489 15.78 12.63 10.60
N GLU A 490 16.33 13.81 10.87
CA GLU A 490 16.48 14.88 9.89
C GLU A 490 17.71 14.59 9.00
N PRO A 491 17.54 14.21 7.72
CA PRO A 491 18.63 13.75 6.88
C PRO A 491 19.51 14.91 6.40
N SER A 492 20.81 14.66 6.29
CA SER A 492 21.79 15.65 5.84
C SER A 492 21.67 15.91 4.33
N VAL A 493 21.23 17.12 3.96
CA VAL A 493 21.24 17.63 2.57
C VAL A 493 22.63 17.49 1.96
N SER A 494 23.70 17.92 2.67
CA SER A 494 25.07 17.89 2.15
C SER A 494 25.61 16.48 1.94
N HIS A 495 25.24 15.52 2.80
CA HIS A 495 25.62 14.12 2.61
C HIS A 495 24.80 13.45 1.49
N LEU A 496 23.52 13.79 1.37
CA LEU A 496 22.68 13.30 0.26
C LEU A 496 23.23 13.74 -1.09
N ARG A 497 23.69 14.99 -1.23
CA ARG A 497 24.41 15.47 -2.41
C ARG A 497 25.66 14.64 -2.73
N GLN A 498 26.48 14.39 -1.72
CA GLN A 498 27.69 13.57 -1.85
C GLN A 498 27.35 12.15 -2.32
N GLN A 499 26.32 11.50 -1.76
CA GLN A 499 25.89 10.15 -2.17
C GLN A 499 25.30 10.13 -3.60
N LEU A 500 24.52 11.14 -3.99
CA LEU A 500 24.00 11.28 -5.36
C LEU A 500 25.15 11.40 -6.37
N ARG A 501 26.16 12.25 -6.09
CA ARG A 501 27.37 12.39 -6.92
C ARG A 501 28.21 11.12 -6.92
N TRP A 502 28.35 10.46 -5.76
CA TRP A 502 29.15 9.25 -5.60
C TRP A 502 28.65 8.11 -6.50
N VAL A 503 27.34 7.86 -6.55
CA VAL A 503 26.73 6.82 -7.42
C VAL A 503 27.05 7.02 -8.90
N LEU A 504 27.08 8.27 -9.38
CA LEU A 504 27.40 8.57 -10.78
C LEU A 504 28.89 8.34 -11.11
N ASN A 505 29.76 8.51 -10.13
CA ASN A 505 31.21 8.38 -10.28
C ASN A 505 31.70 6.94 -10.04
N HIS A 506 31.00 6.16 -9.21
CA HIS A 506 31.40 4.81 -8.77
C HIS A 506 30.32 3.78 -9.16
N ARG A 507 29.95 3.78 -10.45
CA ARG A 507 28.78 3.05 -10.95
C ARG A 507 28.82 1.55 -10.66
N GLU A 508 29.96 0.91 -10.90
CA GLU A 508 30.15 -0.54 -10.69
C GLU A 508 30.01 -0.91 -9.20
N GLU A 509 30.56 -0.11 -8.30
CA GLU A 509 30.40 -0.28 -6.85
C GLU A 509 28.94 -0.09 -6.42
N ALA A 510 28.24 0.90 -6.97
CA ALA A 510 26.82 1.12 -6.71
C ALA A 510 25.94 -0.04 -7.23
N GLU A 511 26.24 -0.60 -8.40
CA GLU A 511 25.54 -1.76 -8.97
C GLU A 511 25.86 -3.07 -8.19
N ALA A 512 27.07 -3.20 -7.64
CA ALA A 512 27.42 -4.27 -6.70
C ALA A 512 26.67 -4.14 -5.35
N ILE A 513 26.58 -2.92 -4.80
CA ILE A 513 25.77 -2.62 -3.60
C ILE A 513 24.30 -2.97 -3.85
N GLY A 514 23.74 -2.62 -5.01
CA GLY A 514 22.39 -3.03 -5.41
C GLY A 514 22.21 -4.55 -5.52
N SER A 515 23.20 -5.25 -6.06
CA SER A 515 23.19 -6.72 -6.15
C SER A 515 23.19 -7.39 -4.77
N ASN A 516 23.98 -6.85 -3.82
CA ASN A 516 23.97 -7.27 -2.41
C ASN A 516 22.65 -6.92 -1.69
N ALA A 517 22.01 -5.81 -2.07
CA ALA A 517 20.68 -5.44 -1.60
C ALA A 517 19.65 -6.52 -1.99
N ARG A 518 19.63 -6.92 -3.27
CA ARG A 518 18.76 -7.99 -3.79
C ARG A 518 19.00 -9.32 -3.07
N LYS A 519 20.25 -9.72 -2.89
CA LYS A 519 20.60 -10.94 -2.14
C LYS A 519 20.04 -10.88 -0.71
N THR A 520 20.18 -9.73 -0.04
CA THR A 520 19.61 -9.52 1.31
C THR A 520 18.09 -9.69 1.32
N MET A 521 17.38 -9.20 0.31
CA MET A 521 15.93 -9.37 0.19
C MET A 521 15.53 -10.84 -0.01
N VAL A 522 16.16 -11.52 -0.96
CA VAL A 522 15.89 -12.95 -1.26
C VAL A 522 16.12 -13.82 -0.03
N ASP A 523 17.28 -13.66 0.62
CA ASP A 523 17.72 -14.52 1.74
C ASP A 523 16.92 -14.31 3.03
N ARG A 524 16.46 -13.07 3.33
CA ARG A 524 15.86 -12.71 4.63
C ARG A 524 14.38 -12.30 4.59
N PHE A 525 13.89 -11.71 3.50
CA PHE A 525 12.62 -10.97 3.47
C PHE A 525 11.67 -11.38 2.33
N SER A 526 12.06 -12.39 1.54
CA SER A 526 11.20 -13.00 0.53
C SER A 526 9.94 -13.61 1.16
N LEU A 527 8.88 -13.75 0.36
CA LEU A 527 7.63 -14.40 0.75
C LEU A 527 7.85 -15.75 1.48
N SER A 528 8.85 -16.53 1.07
CA SER A 528 9.18 -17.82 1.71
C SER A 528 9.82 -17.66 3.09
N ALA A 529 10.75 -16.70 3.24
CA ALA A 529 11.40 -16.41 4.51
C ALA A 529 10.39 -15.92 5.57
N ILE A 530 9.47 -15.03 5.17
CA ILE A 530 8.46 -14.48 6.09
C ILE A 530 7.36 -15.49 6.42
N ALA A 531 6.94 -16.34 5.47
CA ALA A 531 6.05 -17.47 5.76
C ALA A 531 6.64 -18.38 6.85
N LYS A 532 7.93 -18.73 6.74
CA LYS A 532 8.65 -19.54 7.73
C LYS A 532 8.78 -18.84 9.09
N GLN A 533 9.13 -17.55 9.12
CA GLN A 533 9.20 -16.75 10.35
C GLN A 533 7.85 -16.69 11.06
N PHE A 534 6.77 -16.41 10.32
CA PHE A 534 5.42 -16.32 10.88
C PHE A 534 4.95 -17.64 11.49
N GLU A 535 5.15 -18.76 10.77
CA GLU A 535 4.77 -20.08 11.29
C GLU A 535 5.56 -20.44 12.56
N GLN A 536 6.87 -20.19 12.59
CA GLN A 536 7.71 -20.44 13.77
C GLN A 536 7.23 -19.63 14.98
N LEU A 537 6.88 -18.36 14.79
CA LEU A 537 6.27 -17.53 15.83
C LEU A 537 4.91 -18.09 16.27
N LEU A 538 4.03 -18.46 15.34
CA LEU A 538 2.68 -18.94 15.68
C LEU A 538 2.72 -20.26 16.46
N VAL A 539 3.60 -21.18 16.07
CA VAL A 539 3.87 -22.42 16.82
C VAL A 539 4.44 -22.13 18.21
N SER A 540 5.33 -21.15 18.38
CA SER A 540 5.84 -20.80 19.72
C SER A 540 4.75 -20.19 20.59
N MET A 541 3.96 -19.26 20.05
CA MET A 541 2.90 -18.56 20.75
C MET A 541 1.77 -19.49 21.23
N ASP A 542 1.40 -20.50 20.44
CA ASP A 542 0.40 -21.51 20.83
C ASP A 542 0.94 -22.49 21.89
N ARG A 543 2.24 -22.87 21.82
CA ARG A 543 2.90 -23.67 22.88
C ARG A 543 2.99 -22.90 24.19
N GLU A 544 3.48 -21.65 24.15
CA GLU A 544 3.59 -20.75 25.30
C GLU A 544 2.23 -20.58 26.00
N ILE A 545 1.13 -20.38 25.25
CA ILE A 545 -0.22 -20.25 25.82
C ILE A 545 -0.80 -21.58 26.29
N SER A 546 -0.64 -22.66 25.54
CA SER A 546 -1.20 -23.97 25.94
C SER A 546 -0.53 -24.50 27.21
N HIS A 547 0.78 -24.26 27.38
CA HIS A 547 1.49 -24.58 28.62
C HIS A 547 1.02 -23.68 29.78
N ARG A 548 0.89 -22.37 29.57
CA ARG A 548 0.35 -21.43 30.58
C ARG A 548 -1.03 -21.86 31.05
N ASP A 549 -1.91 -22.20 30.12
CA ASP A 549 -3.30 -22.51 30.42
C ASP A 549 -3.46 -23.91 31.06
N ALA A 550 -2.54 -24.86 30.80
CA ALA A 550 -2.47 -26.15 31.50
C ALA A 550 -1.97 -26.07 32.95
N LEU A 551 -1.39 -24.94 33.38
CA LEU A 551 -0.96 -24.70 34.76
C LEU A 551 -2.01 -23.97 35.62
N LEU A 552 -3.15 -23.58 35.04
CA LEU A 552 -4.22 -22.89 35.77
C LEU A 552 -5.15 -23.89 36.47
N PRO A 553 -5.53 -23.67 37.75
CA PRO A 553 -6.54 -24.49 38.41
C PRO A 553 -7.88 -24.49 37.66
N GLU A 554 -8.63 -25.60 37.67
CA GLU A 554 -9.89 -25.72 36.94
C GLU A 554 -10.90 -24.60 37.23
N ARG A 555 -10.90 -24.06 38.46
CA ARG A 555 -11.77 -22.93 38.85
C ARG A 555 -11.43 -21.65 38.09
N GLU A 556 -10.15 -21.39 37.79
CA GLU A 556 -9.72 -20.22 37.02
C GLU A 556 -9.91 -20.42 35.50
N LEU A 557 -9.79 -21.66 35.02
CA LEU A 557 -10.11 -22.01 33.63
C LEU A 557 -11.61 -21.79 33.33
N ARG A 558 -12.50 -22.17 34.26
CA ARG A 558 -13.93 -21.82 34.20
C ARG A 558 -14.14 -20.33 34.44
N GLY A 559 -13.42 -19.72 35.40
CA GLY A 559 -13.44 -18.29 35.68
C GLY A 559 -13.18 -17.42 34.45
N ARG A 560 -12.21 -17.79 33.60
CA ARG A 560 -11.94 -17.09 32.33
C ARG A 560 -13.10 -17.04 31.33
N SER A 561 -14.14 -17.86 31.48
CA SER A 561 -15.36 -17.81 30.65
C SER A 561 -16.57 -17.16 31.33
N SER A 562 -16.50 -16.93 32.64
CA SER A 562 -17.52 -16.19 33.41
C SER A 562 -17.06 -14.77 33.76
N SER A 563 -15.95 -14.60 34.48
CA SER A 563 -15.50 -13.28 34.98
C SER A 563 -15.12 -12.28 33.88
N ARG A 564 -14.95 -12.75 32.63
CA ARG A 564 -14.82 -11.89 31.44
C ARG A 564 -16.13 -11.24 30.97
N ARG A 565 -17.27 -11.53 31.62
CA ARG A 565 -18.52 -10.75 31.50
C ARG A 565 -18.71 -9.73 32.62
N ASP A 566 -17.98 -9.88 33.73
CA ASP A 566 -18.21 -9.14 34.97
C ASP A 566 -17.16 -8.04 35.23
N GLU A 567 -16.15 -7.93 34.35
CA GLU A 567 -15.18 -6.81 34.26
C GLU A 567 -15.47 -5.88 33.06
N LEU A 568 -16.76 -5.74 32.67
CA LEU A 568 -17.24 -4.86 31.58
C LEU A 568 -17.69 -3.49 32.11
#